data_AF-A0A7K2W7Z0-F1
#
_entry.id   AF-A0A7K2W7Z0-F1
#
_cell.length_a   1.000
_cell.length_b   1.000
_cell.length_c   1.000
_cell.angle_alpha   90.00
_cell.angle_beta   90.00
_cell.angle_gamma   90.00
#
_symmetry.space_group_name_H-M   'P 1'
#
loop_
_entity.id
_entity.type
_entity.pdbx_description
1 polymer ?
#
loop_
_entity_poly.entity_id
_entity_poly.type
_entity_poly.pdbx_seq_one_letter_code
_entity_poly.pdbx_strand_id
1 'polypeptide(L)'
;MQIREGWTSGGRTYLSVRPARKVAVTDPHEAWLIIPGEGPYTTVLMAADARVLLSVPLGDDSLAHPYSQTEFVNRLTAEPSASRSRLGYDLSFDGKGQVTRLQSLYTS
;
A
#
# COMPACT_ATOMS: atom_id res chain seq x y z
N MET A 1 4.90 -3.66 -3.63
CA MET A 1 4.76 -2.28 -4.14
C MET A 1 5.09 -1.28 -3.04
N GLN A 2 5.56 -0.10 -3.42
CA GLN A 2 5.59 1.09 -2.55
C GLN A 2 4.56 2.10 -3.03
N ILE A 3 4.02 2.86 -2.08
CA ILE A 3 3.09 3.96 -2.33
C ILE A 3 3.68 5.21 -1.71
N ARG A 4 3.89 6.25 -2.52
CA ARG A 4 4.39 7.54 -2.03
C ARG A 4 3.25 8.41 -1.50
N GLU A 5 2.18 8.46 -2.29
CA GLU A 5 1.04 9.36 -2.12
C GLU A 5 -0.23 8.63 -2.55
N GLY A 6 -1.33 8.97 -1.88
CA GLY A 6 -2.68 8.67 -2.31
C GLY A 6 -3.52 9.95 -2.23
N TRP A 7 -4.47 10.12 -3.14
CA TRP A 7 -5.36 11.28 -3.13
C TRP A 7 -6.70 10.94 -3.79
N THR A 8 -7.70 11.75 -3.49
CA THR A 8 -9.02 11.66 -4.12
C THR A 8 -9.25 12.86 -5.01
N SER A 9 -9.71 12.64 -6.25
CA SER A 9 -10.09 13.69 -7.18
C SER A 9 -11.27 13.24 -8.04
N GLY A 10 -12.30 14.08 -8.17
CA GLY A 10 -13.51 13.74 -8.93
C GLY A 10 -14.23 12.49 -8.41
N GLY A 11 -14.21 12.25 -7.10
CA GLY A 11 -14.81 11.05 -6.47
C GLY A 11 -14.05 9.74 -6.70
N ARG A 12 -12.81 9.81 -7.21
CA ARG A 12 -11.97 8.64 -7.51
C ARG A 12 -10.67 8.71 -6.72
N THR A 13 -10.17 7.57 -6.27
CA THR A 13 -8.91 7.48 -5.53
C THR A 13 -7.76 7.06 -6.44
N TYR A 14 -6.64 7.78 -6.34
CA TYR A 14 -5.44 7.56 -7.12
C TYR A 14 -4.25 7.30 -6.20
N LEU A 15 -3.32 6.48 -6.66
CA LEU A 15 -2.10 6.12 -5.94
C LEU A 15 -0.88 6.41 -6.81
N SER A 16 0.16 6.96 -6.19
CA SER A 16 1.49 7.08 -6.78
C SER A 16 2.31 5.87 -6.34
N VAL A 17 2.53 4.91 -7.24
CA VAL A 17 3.09 3.59 -6.92
C VAL A 17 4.38 3.29 -7.66
N ARG A 18 5.22 2.43 -7.07
CA ARG A 18 6.33 1.80 -7.79
C ARG A 18 6.52 0.34 -7.32
N PRO A 19 7.14 -0.51 -8.15
CA PRO A 19 7.57 -1.84 -7.74
C PRO A 19 8.45 -1.82 -6.50
N ALA A 20 8.38 -2.89 -5.71
CA ALA A 20 9.26 -3.14 -4.57
C ALA A 20 9.49 -4.64 -4.46
N ARG A 21 10.69 -5.05 -4.05
CA ARG A 21 11.05 -6.45 -3.89
C ARG A 21 10.83 -6.89 -2.45
N LYS A 22 10.20 -8.05 -2.27
CA LYS A 22 10.04 -8.70 -0.96
C LYS A 22 11.15 -9.74 -0.80
N VAL A 23 11.90 -9.67 0.29
CA VAL A 23 12.98 -10.62 0.61
C VAL A 23 12.74 -11.19 2.00
N ALA A 24 12.74 -12.52 2.12
CA ALA A 24 12.68 -13.20 3.41
C ALA A 24 14.01 -13.01 4.14
N VAL A 25 13.98 -12.59 5.41
CA VAL A 25 15.20 -12.28 6.19
C VAL A 25 15.53 -13.34 7.24
N THR A 26 14.56 -14.19 7.61
CA THR A 26 14.75 -15.28 8.59
C THR A 26 13.97 -16.54 8.20
N ASP A 27 14.56 -17.70 8.48
CA ASP A 27 13.92 -19.03 8.48
C ASP A 27 13.82 -19.46 9.97
N PRO A 28 12.70 -19.96 10.53
CA PRO A 28 11.40 -20.31 9.94
C PRO A 28 10.27 -19.31 10.29
N HIS A 29 10.59 -18.05 10.64
CA HIS A 29 9.60 -17.02 11.02
C HIS A 29 9.68 -15.80 10.09
N GLU A 30 8.52 -15.36 9.60
CA GLU A 30 8.32 -14.50 8.43
C GLU A 30 8.67 -13.01 8.63
N ALA A 31 9.92 -12.67 8.92
CA ALA A 31 10.38 -11.30 8.76
C ALA A 31 10.62 -11.00 7.27
N TRP A 32 9.96 -9.96 6.76
CA TRP A 32 10.08 -9.54 5.36
C TRP A 32 10.78 -8.19 5.25
N LEU A 33 11.88 -8.14 4.52
CA LEU A 33 12.48 -6.89 4.09
C LEU A 33 11.81 -6.43 2.79
N ILE A 34 11.22 -5.24 2.83
CA ILE A 34 10.68 -4.58 1.64
C ILE A 34 11.76 -3.66 1.08
N ILE A 35 12.34 -4.05 -0.04
CA ILE A 35 13.36 -3.27 -0.74
C ILE A 35 12.65 -2.40 -1.78
N PRO A 36 12.73 -1.07 -1.64
CA PRO A 36 12.24 -0.12 -2.65
C PRO A 36 12.75 -0.45 -4.05
N GLY A 37 11.89 -0.43 -5.07
CA GLY A 37 12.34 -0.45 -6.45
C GLY A 37 12.96 0.88 -6.87
N GLU A 38 13.77 0.85 -7.93
CA GLU A 38 14.33 2.04 -8.56
C GLU A 38 13.37 2.63 -9.62
N GLY A 39 13.60 3.88 -10.01
CA GLY A 39 12.82 4.56 -11.05
C GLY A 39 11.64 5.41 -10.55
N PRO A 40 10.90 6.03 -11.49
CA PRO A 40 9.82 6.96 -11.18
C PRO A 40 8.58 6.25 -10.62
N TYR A 41 7.81 6.97 -9.82
CA TYR A 41 6.48 6.54 -9.43
C TYR A 41 5.48 6.75 -10.58
N THR A 42 4.54 5.83 -10.71
CA THR A 42 3.46 5.88 -11.70
C THR A 42 2.13 6.09 -10.99
N THR A 43 1.27 6.93 -11.56
CA THR A 43 -0.09 7.10 -11.06
C THR A 43 -0.99 5.96 -11.54
N VAL A 44 -1.68 5.32 -10.60
CA VAL A 44 -2.69 4.30 -10.88
C VAL A 44 -4.01 4.68 -10.21
N LEU A 45 -5.11 4.24 -10.80
CA LEU A 45 -6.46 4.46 -10.30
C LEU A 45 -6.89 3.27 -9.45
N MET A 46 -7.63 3.49 -8.36
CA MET A 46 -8.35 2.42 -7.66
C MET A 46 -9.73 2.18 -8.29
N ALA A 47 -10.11 0.92 -8.45
CA ALA A 47 -11.47 0.55 -8.80
C ALA A 47 -12.44 1.06 -7.71
N ALA A 48 -13.67 1.43 -8.07
CA ALA A 48 -14.62 2.02 -7.12
C ALA A 48 -14.95 1.09 -5.94
N ASP A 49 -14.90 -0.21 -6.16
CA ASP A 49 -15.15 -1.29 -5.20
C ASP A 49 -13.87 -1.95 -4.69
N ALA A 50 -12.70 -1.34 -4.92
CA ALA A 50 -11.43 -1.91 -4.53
C ALA A 50 -11.38 -2.16 -3.01
N ARG A 51 -10.92 -3.36 -2.64
CA ARG A 51 -10.77 -3.75 -1.24
C ARG A 51 -9.47 -3.21 -0.68
N VAL A 52 -9.56 -2.52 0.45
CA VAL A 52 -8.42 -1.99 1.19
C VAL A 52 -8.31 -2.76 2.51
N LEU A 53 -7.16 -3.36 2.76
CA LEU A 53 -6.88 -4.15 3.96
C LEU A 53 -5.64 -3.58 4.64
N LEU A 54 -5.80 -3.01 5.83
CA LEU A 54 -4.69 -2.41 6.57
C LEU A 54 -4.44 -3.15 7.87
N SER A 55 -3.16 -3.31 8.16
CA SER A 55 -2.60 -3.69 9.46
C SER A 55 -1.77 -2.53 9.99
N VAL A 56 -1.38 -2.56 11.26
CA VAL A 56 -0.41 -1.62 11.83
C VAL A 56 0.85 -1.49 10.96
N PRO A 57 1.46 -0.29 10.89
CA PRO A 57 1.08 0.94 11.59
C PRO A 57 -0.03 1.76 10.90
N LEU A 58 -0.50 1.38 9.71
CA LEU A 58 -1.53 2.14 9.00
C LEU A 58 -2.94 1.82 9.49
N GLY A 59 -3.22 0.54 9.70
CA GLY A 59 -4.42 0.06 10.36
C GLY A 59 -4.26 0.07 11.88
N ASP A 60 -5.34 -0.30 12.56
CA ASP A 60 -5.41 -0.27 14.02
C ASP A 60 -4.97 -1.60 14.66
N ASP A 61 -5.01 -2.68 13.88
CA ASP A 61 -4.76 -4.06 14.34
C ASP A 61 -3.54 -4.70 13.67
N SER A 62 -2.96 -5.71 14.33
CA SER A 62 -1.84 -6.49 13.77
C SER A 62 -2.26 -7.32 12.55
N LEU A 63 -3.50 -7.83 12.56
CA LEU A 63 -4.11 -8.49 11.43
C LEU A 63 -4.64 -7.46 10.43
N ALA A 64 -4.82 -7.86 9.17
CA ALA A 64 -5.32 -6.96 8.15
C ALA A 64 -6.85 -6.84 8.24
N HIS A 65 -7.36 -5.63 8.48
CA HIS A 65 -8.78 -5.31 8.56
C HIS A 65 -9.26 -4.43 7.40
N PRO A 66 -10.55 -4.50 7.01
CA PRO A 66 -11.08 -3.71 5.91
C PRO A 66 -11.23 -2.23 6.28
N TYR A 67 -10.79 -1.36 5.38
CA TYR A 67 -10.94 0.10 5.47
C TYR A 67 -11.56 0.66 4.19
N SER A 68 -12.05 1.90 4.26
CA SER A 68 -12.46 2.63 3.06
C SER A 68 -11.24 3.22 2.32
N GLN A 69 -11.37 3.48 1.02
CA GLN A 69 -10.31 4.11 0.23
C GLN A 69 -9.95 5.50 0.75
N THR A 70 -10.96 6.30 1.12
CA THR A 70 -10.76 7.63 1.71
C THR A 70 -10.01 7.55 3.03
N GLU A 71 -10.37 6.59 3.89
CA GLU A 71 -9.70 6.44 5.17
C GLU A 71 -8.24 6.01 5.01
N PHE A 72 -7.95 5.12 4.07
CA PHE A 72 -6.58 4.78 3.71
C PHE A 72 -5.78 6.00 3.24
N VAL A 73 -6.34 6.83 2.35
CA VAL A 73 -5.68 8.06 1.88
C VAL A 73 -5.38 9.00 3.04
N ASN A 74 -6.33 9.18 3.96
CA ASN A 74 -6.14 10.03 5.14
C ASN A 74 -5.03 9.51 6.05
N ARG A 75 -5.04 8.20 6.36
CA ARG A 75 -4.02 7.54 7.19
C ARG A 75 -2.63 7.58 6.55
N LEU A 76 -2.54 7.29 5.24
CA LEU A 76 -1.30 7.40 4.49
C LEU A 76 -0.73 8.82 4.48
N THR A 77 -1.60 9.82 4.38
CA THR A 77 -1.20 11.24 4.38
C THR A 77 -0.71 11.69 5.75
N ALA A 78 -1.36 11.21 6.81
CA ALA A 78 -0.98 11.49 8.20
C ALA A 78 0.36 10.82 8.59
N GLU A 79 0.70 9.69 7.98
CA GLU A 79 1.94 8.99 8.25
C GLU A 79 3.18 9.83 7.83
N PRO A 80 4.21 9.95 8.69
CA PRO A 80 5.44 10.67 8.34
C PRO A 80 6.09 10.12 7.07
N SER A 81 6.60 11.02 6.22
CA SER A 81 7.22 10.66 4.93
C SER A 81 8.39 9.68 5.09
N ALA A 82 9.17 9.81 6.17
CA ALA A 82 10.27 8.90 6.49
C ALA A 82 9.75 7.46 6.74
N SER A 83 8.62 7.31 7.44
CA SER A 83 7.99 6.02 7.74
C SER A 83 7.36 5.39 6.51
N ARG A 84 6.69 6.20 5.66
CA ARG A 84 6.05 5.72 4.42
C ARG A 84 6.98 4.95 3.49
N SER A 85 8.25 5.36 3.44
CA SER A 85 9.26 4.67 2.61
C SER A 85 9.53 3.21 3.03
N ARG A 86 9.20 2.85 4.27
CA ARG A 86 9.39 1.50 4.82
C ARG A 86 8.14 0.64 4.73
N LEU A 87 7.00 1.22 4.35
CA LEU A 87 5.74 0.49 4.21
C LEU A 87 5.72 -0.27 2.89
N GLY A 88 5.47 -1.57 2.97
CA GLY A 88 5.19 -2.41 1.82
C GLY A 88 3.70 -2.55 1.57
N TYR A 89 3.35 -2.74 0.30
CA TYR A 89 1.98 -3.03 -0.11
C TYR A 89 1.95 -4.17 -1.11
N ASP A 90 0.95 -5.02 -1.00
CA ASP A 90 0.54 -5.92 -2.05
C ASP A 90 -0.65 -5.30 -2.82
N LEU A 91 -0.51 -5.18 -4.14
CA LEU A 91 -1.50 -4.56 -5.01
C LEU A 91 -1.93 -5.56 -6.09
N SER A 92 -3.23 -5.77 -6.21
CA SER A 92 -3.82 -6.50 -7.34
C SER A 92 -4.45 -5.52 -8.31
N PHE A 93 -4.31 -5.79 -9.60
CA PHE A 93 -4.82 -4.94 -10.68
C PHE A 93 -5.85 -5.68 -11.52
N ASP A 94 -6.84 -4.97 -12.07
CA ASP A 94 -7.72 -5.47 -13.11
C ASP A 94 -7.06 -5.41 -14.50
N GLY A 95 -7.76 -5.93 -15.52
CA GLY A 95 -7.30 -5.88 -16.92
C GLY A 95 -7.24 -4.48 -17.54
N LYS A 96 -7.64 -3.43 -16.81
CA LYS A 96 -7.54 -2.02 -17.21
C LYS A 96 -6.45 -1.27 -16.44
N GLY A 97 -5.69 -1.96 -15.59
CA GLY A 97 -4.65 -1.37 -14.75
C GLY A 97 -5.17 -0.62 -13.52
N GLN A 98 -6.43 -0.83 -13.11
CA GLN A 98 -6.97 -0.28 -11.88
C GLN A 98 -6.68 -1.21 -10.70
N VAL A 99 -6.35 -0.65 -9.55
CA VAL A 99 -6.14 -1.42 -8.32
C VAL A 99 -7.48 -1.93 -7.81
N THR A 100 -7.62 -3.25 -7.69
CA THR A 100 -8.82 -3.92 -7.15
C THR A 100 -8.62 -4.39 -5.71
N ARG A 101 -7.38 -4.54 -5.28
CA ARG A 101 -7.01 -4.88 -3.90
C ARG A 101 -5.74 -4.17 -3.50
N LEU A 102 -5.74 -3.61 -2.30
CA LEU A 102 -4.57 -3.09 -1.61
C LEU A 102 -4.50 -3.74 -0.23
N GLN A 103 -3.36 -4.35 0.08
CA GLN A 103 -3.06 -4.82 1.43
C GLN A 103 -1.74 -4.21 1.91
N SER A 104 -1.73 -3.60 3.10
CA SER A 104 -0.46 -3.22 3.75
C SER A 104 0.29 -4.47 4.20
N LEU A 105 1.60 -4.46 4.00
CA LEU A 105 2.50 -5.49 4.48
C LEU A 105 3.17 -4.97 5.76
N TYR A 106 2.93 -5.65 6.87
CA TYR A 106 3.71 -5.44 8.07
C TYR A 106 5.15 -5.92 7.85
N THR A 107 6.11 -5.07 8.17
CA THR A 107 7.52 -5.42 8.26
C THR A 107 7.91 -5.28 9.72
N SER A 108 8.33 -6.38 10.35
CA SER A 108 8.86 -6.39 11.72
C SER A 108 10.12 -5.54 11.85
#